data_AF-A0A149TY26-F1
#
_entry.id   AF-A0A149TY26-F1
#
_cell.length_a   1.000
_cell.length_b   1.000
_cell.length_c   1.000
_cell.angle_alpha   90.00
_cell.angle_beta   90.00
_cell.angle_gamma   90.00
#
_symmetry.space_group_name_H-M   'P 1'
#
loop_
_entity.id
_entity.type
_entity.pdbx_description
1 polymer ?
#
loop_
_entity_poly.entity_id
_entity_poly.type
_entity_poly.pdbx_seq_one_letter_code
_entity_poly.pdbx_strand_id
1 'polypeptide(L)'
;MWLIVIVIAAWFYWGNFGTIIANQFWKNDAAPWERVTAVYYPDNMDMSKYQIYENLKNVEDCQRVSHLAATLNGDATMTHSSYICNIGKEREEGGLTIYRTNAK
;
A
#
# COMPACT_ATOMS: atom_id res chain seq x y z
N MET A 1 25.43 -28.41 -15.13
CA MET A 1 25.49 -27.81 -13.78
C MET A 1 25.31 -26.29 -13.81
N TRP A 2 26.02 -25.55 -14.67
CA TRP A 2 25.86 -24.08 -14.83
C TRP A 2 24.48 -23.63 -15.34
N LEU A 3 23.80 -24.44 -16.15
CA LEU A 3 22.45 -24.12 -16.63
C LEU A 3 21.44 -23.93 -15.49
N ILE A 4 21.56 -24.67 -14.39
CA ILE A 4 20.68 -24.52 -13.21
C ILE A 4 20.95 -23.17 -12.52
N VAL A 5 22.23 -22.78 -12.41
CA VAL A 5 22.61 -21.49 -11.82
C VAL A 5 22.11 -20.33 -12.66
N ILE A 6 22.19 -20.44 -13.99
CA ILE A 6 21.68 -19.41 -14.92
C ILE A 6 20.16 -19.32 -14.85
N VAL A 7 19.45 -20.46 -14.77
CA VAL A 7 17.99 -20.48 -14.63
C VAL A 7 17.57 -19.86 -13.30
N ILE A 8 18.23 -20.19 -12.19
CA ILE A 8 17.96 -19.57 -10.88
C ILE A 8 18.28 -18.08 -10.92
N ALA A 9 19.42 -17.66 -11.49
CA ALA A 9 19.77 -16.25 -11.60
C ALA A 9 18.78 -15.47 -12.48
N ALA A 10 18.34 -16.04 -13.60
CA ALA A 10 17.31 -15.46 -14.45
C ALA A 10 15.97 -15.39 -13.73
N TRP A 11 15.62 -16.38 -12.91
CA TRP A 11 14.41 -16.36 -12.09
C TRP A 11 14.48 -15.30 -10.98
N PHE A 12 15.66 -15.04 -10.43
CA PHE A 12 15.90 -13.92 -9.51
C PHE A 12 15.87 -12.56 -10.21
N TYR A 13 16.31 -12.50 -11.47
CA TYR A 13 16.38 -11.25 -12.24
C TYR A 13 15.02 -10.86 -12.86
N TRP A 14 14.24 -11.83 -13.34
CA TRP A 14 12.89 -11.62 -13.89
C TRP A 14 11.78 -11.82 -12.86
N GLY A 15 12.04 -12.53 -11.77
CA GLY A 15 11.10 -12.69 -10.68
C GLY A 15 10.97 -11.41 -9.88
N ASN A 16 9.76 -11.13 -9.42
CA ASN A 16 9.42 -9.98 -8.58
C ASN A 16 10.00 -10.19 -7.15
N PHE A 17 11.32 -10.40 -7.04
CA PHE A 17 12.00 -10.80 -5.81
C PHE A 17 11.82 -9.75 -4.71
N GLY A 18 11.76 -8.48 -5.09
CA GLY A 18 11.43 -7.39 -4.19
C GLY A 18 10.07 -7.56 -3.51
N THR A 19 9.03 -7.99 -4.24
CA THR A 19 7.70 -8.23 -3.64
C THR A 19 7.64 -9.54 -2.87
N ILE A 20 8.40 -10.56 -3.27
CA ILE A 20 8.51 -11.83 -2.52
C ILE A 20 9.15 -11.59 -1.15
N ILE A 21 10.28 -10.88 -1.10
CA ILE A 21 10.92 -10.49 0.17
C ILE A 21 10.01 -9.56 0.98
N ALA A 22 9.39 -8.58 0.33
CA ALA A 22 8.46 -7.67 1.01
C ALA A 22 7.30 -8.45 1.64
N ASN A 23 6.70 -9.40 0.94
CA ASN A 23 5.62 -10.25 1.48
C ASN A 23 6.09 -11.12 2.65
N GLN A 24 7.34 -11.58 2.65
CA GLN A 24 7.87 -12.47 3.69
C GLN A 24 8.23 -11.72 4.98
N PHE A 25 8.84 -10.55 4.86
CA PHE A 25 9.36 -9.78 6.01
C PHE A 25 8.44 -8.63 6.43
N TRP A 26 7.71 -8.03 5.49
CA TRP A 26 6.79 -6.90 5.68
C TRP A 26 5.36 -7.30 5.27
N LYS A 27 4.86 -8.38 5.88
CA LYS A 27 3.55 -8.96 5.55
C LYS A 27 2.39 -7.96 5.74
N ASN A 28 2.49 -7.12 6.77
CA ASN A 28 1.45 -6.16 7.16
C ASN A 28 1.89 -4.70 6.96
N ASP A 29 3.07 -4.47 6.40
CA ASP A 29 3.64 -3.12 6.24
C ASP A 29 4.30 -2.96 4.86
N ALA A 30 4.71 -1.74 4.53
CA ALA A 30 5.47 -1.47 3.32
C ALA A 30 6.96 -1.76 3.54
N ALA A 31 7.59 -2.39 2.55
CA ALA A 31 9.04 -2.47 2.53
C ALA A 31 9.66 -1.08 2.27
N PRO A 32 10.94 -0.83 2.63
CA PRO A 32 11.58 0.48 2.47
C PRO A 32 11.60 1.06 1.05
N TRP A 33 11.45 0.20 0.04
CA TRP A 33 11.39 0.55 -1.39
C TRP A 33 9.96 0.58 -1.96
N GLU A 34 8.95 0.27 -1.14
CA GLU A 34 7.53 0.37 -1.46
C GLU A 34 6.97 1.69 -0.90
N ARG A 35 5.89 2.17 -1.50
CA ARG A 35 5.13 3.33 -1.07
C ARG A 35 3.73 2.90 -0.68
N VAL A 36 3.13 3.67 0.22
CA VAL A 36 1.75 3.51 0.63
C VAL A 36 0.92 4.69 0.15
N THR A 37 -0.25 4.39 -0.38
CA THR A 37 -1.27 5.38 -0.72
C THR A 37 -2.48 5.12 0.16
N ALA A 38 -2.88 6.11 0.97
CA ALA A 38 -4.13 6.08 1.71
C ALA A 38 -5.27 6.62 0.84
N VAL A 39 -6.37 5.89 0.79
CA VAL A 39 -7.63 6.34 0.20
C VAL A 39 -8.64 6.41 1.33
N TYR A 40 -9.06 7.62 1.69
CA TYR A 40 -9.99 7.88 2.76
C TYR A 40 -11.38 8.19 2.19
N TYR A 41 -12.40 7.53 2.72
CA TYR A 41 -13.80 7.74 2.39
C TYR A 41 -14.50 8.36 3.60
N PRO A 42 -14.96 9.62 3.52
CA PRO A 42 -15.65 10.28 4.63
C PRO A 42 -17.01 9.65 4.95
N ASP A 43 -17.63 9.01 3.96
CA ASP A 43 -18.88 8.27 4.11
C ASP A 43 -18.70 6.87 3.53
N ASN A 44 -18.92 5.84 4.35
CA ASN A 44 -18.82 4.44 3.97
C ASN A 44 -20.00 3.98 3.09
N MET A 45 -21.10 4.73 3.05
CA MET A 45 -22.23 4.52 2.15
C MET A 45 -22.04 5.22 0.80
N ASP A 46 -21.18 6.24 0.73
CA ASP A 46 -20.90 7.02 -0.48
C ASP A 46 -19.40 7.04 -0.81
N MET A 47 -18.93 5.95 -1.45
CA MET A 47 -17.54 5.81 -1.89
C MET A 47 -17.16 6.72 -3.08
N SER A 48 -18.10 7.50 -3.63
CA SER A 48 -17.79 8.44 -4.72
C SER A 48 -16.97 9.63 -4.23
N LYS A 49 -17.08 9.95 -2.94
CA LYS A 49 -16.27 10.96 -2.26
C LYS A 49 -15.09 10.26 -1.61
N TYR A 50 -13.89 10.62 -2.04
CA TYR A 50 -12.68 10.09 -1.44
C TYR A 50 -11.56 11.12 -1.46
N GLN A 51 -10.60 10.93 -0.57
CA GLN A 51 -9.39 11.72 -0.47
C GLN A 51 -8.20 10.78 -0.60
N ILE A 52 -7.23 11.13 -1.45
CA ILE A 52 -6.03 10.32 -1.68
C ILE A 52 -4.83 11.01 -1.04
N TYR A 53 -4.08 10.25 -0.26
CA TYR A 53 -2.80 10.66 0.32
C TYR A 53 -1.72 9.70 -0.18
N GLU A 54 -0.88 10.17 -1.10
CA GLU A 54 0.16 9.37 -1.74
C GLU A 54 1.52 9.49 -1.02
N ASN A 55 2.48 8.65 -1.42
CA ASN A 55 3.88 8.70 -0.99
C ASN A 55 4.11 8.51 0.52
N LEU A 56 3.19 7.83 1.20
CA LEU A 56 3.35 7.45 2.60
C LEU A 56 4.39 6.34 2.73
N LYS A 57 5.10 6.30 3.85
CA LYS A 57 6.23 5.38 4.04
C LYS A 57 5.81 3.99 4.48
N ASN A 58 4.72 3.90 5.23
CA ASN A 58 4.28 2.68 5.89
C ASN A 58 2.77 2.71 6.14
N VAL A 59 2.21 1.58 6.59
CA VAL A 59 0.78 1.45 6.90
C VAL A 59 0.39 2.29 8.11
N GLU A 60 1.30 2.48 9.07
CA GLU A 60 1.07 3.33 10.24
C GLU A 60 0.79 4.80 9.84
N ASP A 61 1.60 5.34 8.92
CA ASP A 61 1.39 6.68 8.36
C ASP A 61 0.04 6.76 7.65
N CYS A 62 -0.36 5.72 6.90
CA CYS A 62 -1.67 5.63 6.27
C CYS A 62 -2.83 5.67 7.27
N GLN A 63 -2.74 4.88 8.34
CA GLN A 63 -3.73 4.88 9.41
C GLN A 63 -3.80 6.24 10.10
N ARG A 64 -2.64 6.85 10.39
CA ARG A 64 -2.55 8.16 11.05
C ARG A 64 -3.21 9.26 10.22
N VAL A 65 -2.92 9.36 8.92
CA VAL A 65 -3.53 10.39 8.05
C VAL A 65 -5.02 10.15 7.86
N SER A 66 -5.46 8.89 7.78
CA SER A 66 -6.88 8.54 7.66
C SER A 66 -7.66 8.88 8.93
N HIS A 67 -7.10 8.61 10.11
CA HIS A 67 -7.68 9.00 11.39
C HIS A 67 -7.74 10.53 11.56
N LEU A 68 -6.71 11.24 11.12
CA LEU A 68 -6.72 12.70 11.12
C LEU A 68 -7.81 13.24 10.19
N ALA A 69 -7.92 12.71 8.96
CA ALA A 69 -8.98 13.07 8.02
C ALA A 69 -10.37 12.78 8.60
N ALA A 70 -10.56 11.63 9.26
CA ALA A 70 -11.80 11.29 9.94
C ALA A 70 -12.16 12.28 11.05
N THR A 71 -11.18 12.66 11.87
CA THR A 71 -11.35 13.68 12.92
C THR A 71 -11.74 15.04 12.33
N LEU A 72 -11.11 15.44 11.22
CA LEU A 72 -11.41 16.70 10.54
C LEU A 72 -12.81 16.72 9.91
N ASN A 73 -13.34 15.56 9.53
CA ASN A 73 -14.72 15.41 9.02
C ASN A 73 -15.75 15.17 10.14
N GLY A 74 -15.36 15.24 11.42
CA GLY A 74 -16.26 15.06 12.55
C GLY A 74 -16.56 13.61 12.94
N ASP A 75 -15.83 12.63 12.39
CA ASP A 75 -15.96 11.20 12.67
C ASP A 75 -14.69 10.64 13.33
N ALA A 76 -14.35 11.14 14.53
CA ALA A 76 -13.15 10.74 15.26
C ALA A 76 -13.12 9.22 15.58
N THR A 77 -14.29 8.58 15.68
CA THR A 77 -14.42 7.15 15.95
C THR A 77 -14.34 6.27 14.69
N MET A 78 -14.32 6.87 13.50
CA MET A 78 -14.38 6.17 12.21
C MET A 78 -15.57 5.20 12.12
N THR A 79 -16.74 5.67 12.56
CA THR A 79 -17.98 4.88 12.52
C THR A 79 -18.73 5.06 11.20
N HIS A 80 -18.54 6.20 10.54
CA HIS A 80 -19.18 6.55 9.27
C HIS A 80 -18.20 6.66 8.12
N SER A 81 -16.91 6.75 8.40
CA SER A 81 -15.83 6.79 7.44
C SER A 81 -15.08 5.45 7.34
N SER A 82 -14.43 5.22 6.20
CA SER A 82 -13.61 4.04 5.95
C SER A 82 -12.32 4.48 5.24
N TYR A 83 -11.29 3.64 5.26
CA TYR A 83 -10.07 3.89 4.52
C TYR A 83 -9.42 2.62 4.00
N ILE A 84 -8.64 2.79 2.94
CA ILE A 84 -7.85 1.74 2.31
C ILE A 84 -6.40 2.21 2.21
N CYS A 85 -5.49 1.43 2.74
CA CYS A 85 -4.04 1.57 2.58
C CYS A 85 -3.57 0.65 1.45
N ASN A 86 -3.21 1.22 0.32
CA ASN A 86 -2.65 0.52 -0.81
C ASN A 86 -1.13 0.52 -0.72
N ILE A 87 -0.51 -0.65 -0.64
CA ILE A 87 0.94 -0.83 -0.59
C ILE A 87 1.42 -1.27 -1.96
N GLY A 88 2.41 -0.59 -2.52
CA GLY A 88 2.85 -0.87 -3.88
C GLY A 88 4.19 -0.24 -4.24
N LYS A 89 4.65 -0.51 -5.45
CA LYS A 89 5.79 0.20 -6.05
C LYS A 89 5.29 1.22 -7.04
N GLU A 90 5.91 2.39 -7.05
CA GLU A 90 5.68 3.42 -8.04
C GLU A 90 6.03 2.90 -9.44
N ARG A 91 5.15 3.15 -10.42
CA ARG A 91 5.38 2.81 -11.82
C ARG A 91 6.24 3.90 -12.47
N GLU A 92 7.07 3.51 -13.44
CA GLU A 92 7.88 4.46 -14.23
C GLU A 92 7.02 5.47 -14.99
N GLU A 93 5.79 5.08 -15.36
CA GLU A 93 4.81 5.93 -16.05
C GLU A 93 3.96 6.80 -15.10
N GLY A 94 4.24 6.77 -13.80
CA GLY A 94 3.43 7.38 -12.76
C GLY A 94 2.32 6.45 -12.23
N GLY A 95 1.91 6.68 -10.99
CA GLY A 95 0.93 5.85 -10.28
C GLY A 95 1.55 4.66 -9.54
N LEU A 96 0.73 3.93 -8.79
CA LEU A 96 1.17 2.86 -7.90
C LEU A 96 0.73 1.48 -8.44
N THR A 97 1.68 0.54 -8.56
CA THR A 97 1.33 -0.88 -8.70
C THR A 97 1.02 -1.44 -7.32
N ILE A 98 -0.25 -1.60 -7.03
CA ILE A 98 -0.72 -2.12 -5.74
C ILE A 98 -0.42 -3.61 -5.66
N TYR A 99 0.32 -4.02 -4.62
CA TYR A 99 0.63 -5.42 -4.33
C TYR A 99 -0.18 -5.95 -3.16
N ARG A 100 -0.47 -5.10 -2.19
CA ARG A 100 -1.20 -5.46 -0.96
C ARG A 100 -2.12 -4.31 -0.58
N THR A 101 -3.26 -4.64 0.01
CA THR A 101 -4.22 -3.67 0.54
C THR A 101 -4.58 -4.00 1.97
N ASN A 102 -4.69 -2.97 2.80
CA ASN A 102 -5.17 -3.09 4.17
C ASN A 102 -6.30 -2.08 4.35
N ALA A 103 -7.47 -2.53 4.80
CA ALA A 103 -8.66 -1.71 4.88
C ALA A 103 -9.31 -1.86 6.26
N LYS A 104 -10.04 -0.82 6.68
CA LYS A 104 -10.87 -0.82 7.89
C LYS A 104 -12.25 -0.24 7.59
#